data_AF-A0A6M0H9M3-F1
#
_entry.id   AF-A0A6M0H9M3-F1
#
_cell.length_a   1.000
_cell.length_b   1.000
_cell.length_c   1.000
_cell.angle_alpha   90.00
_cell.angle_beta   90.00
_cell.angle_gamma   90.00
#
_symmetry.space_group_name_H-M   'P 1'
#
loop_
_entity.id
_entity.type
_entity.pdbx_description
1 polymer ?
#
loop_
_entity_poly.entity_id
_entity_poly.type
_entity_poly.pdbx_seq_one_letter_code
_entity_poly.pdbx_strand_id
1 'polypeptide(L)'
;MENNNVNDMKLGAGIITMSVLTLIGSAFAVLGCVFQILFKDKIQQFSAGIEGAVLDPMTIAISLVMSLILVVSIILILRKKSLGVYIYGTIEIVSLIYNIIMSPENIIWTLVGLIFPLLMGFFIYKKRAIFGFGNKNNNIQA
;
A
#
# COMPACT_ATOMS: atom_id res chain seq x y z
N MET A 1 -25.67 -30.84 8.61
CA MET A 1 -25.65 -29.47 8.09
C MET A 1 -24.33 -28.85 8.51
N GLU A 2 -23.31 -28.98 7.67
CA GLU A 2 -21.93 -28.59 7.99
C GLU A 2 -21.78 -27.07 7.78
N ASN A 3 -21.61 -26.36 8.89
CA ASN A 3 -21.43 -24.92 8.92
C ASN A 3 -20.02 -24.61 8.42
N ASN A 4 -19.88 -24.40 7.11
CA ASN A 4 -18.64 -24.00 6.46
C ASN A 4 -18.24 -22.60 6.95
N ASN A 5 -17.54 -22.61 8.07
CA ASN A 5 -17.16 -21.45 8.86
C ASN A 5 -16.11 -20.65 8.08
N VAL A 6 -16.55 -19.58 7.41
CA VAL A 6 -15.69 -18.61 6.69
C VAL A 6 -14.56 -18.08 7.60
N ASN A 7 -14.72 -18.19 8.92
CA ASN A 7 -13.74 -17.79 9.93
C ASN A 7 -12.46 -18.65 9.97
N ASP A 8 -12.51 -19.93 9.59
CA ASP A 8 -11.36 -20.85 9.66
C ASP A 8 -10.41 -20.75 8.46
N MET A 9 -10.77 -19.97 7.43
CA MET A 9 -9.86 -19.74 6.31
C MET A 9 -8.68 -18.86 6.77
N LYS A 10 -7.52 -19.50 6.97
CA LYS A 10 -6.27 -18.81 7.32
C LYS A 10 -5.82 -17.87 6.19
N LEU A 11 -5.42 -16.66 6.57
CA LEU A 11 -4.71 -15.75 5.66
C LEU A 11 -3.49 -16.50 5.08
N GLY A 12 -3.32 -16.42 3.76
CA GLY A 12 -2.16 -17.04 3.14
C GLY A 12 -0.88 -16.43 3.69
N ALA A 13 0.15 -17.25 3.93
CA ALA A 13 1.45 -16.77 4.39
C ALA A 13 1.98 -15.61 3.52
N GLY A 14 1.79 -15.68 2.20
CA GLY A 14 2.13 -14.59 1.29
C GLY A 14 1.42 -13.26 1.59
N ILE A 15 0.12 -13.27 1.93
CA ILE A 15 -0.62 -12.04 2.28
C ILE A 15 -0.07 -11.45 3.58
N ILE A 16 0.25 -12.30 4.55
CA ILE A 16 0.82 -11.87 5.84
C ILE A 16 2.21 -11.27 5.62
N THR A 17 3.09 -11.97 4.91
CA THR A 17 4.46 -11.49 4.62
C THR A 17 4.44 -10.16 3.88
N MET A 18 3.62 -10.03 2.83
CA MET A 18 3.51 -8.78 2.09
C MET A 18 2.97 -7.66 2.98
N SER A 19 1.94 -7.92 3.79
CA SER A 19 1.38 -6.94 4.72
C SER A 19 2.41 -6.45 5.74
N VAL A 20 3.20 -7.36 6.32
CA VAL A 20 4.28 -7.01 7.27
C VAL A 20 5.35 -6.19 6.58
N LEU A 21 5.77 -6.57 5.38
CA LEU A 21 6.80 -5.85 4.63
C LEU A 21 6.32 -4.45 4.21
N THR A 22 5.06 -4.30 3.78
CA THR A 22 4.47 -2.99 3.50
C THR A 22 4.32 -2.13 4.76
N LEU A 23 4.01 -2.73 5.93
CA LEU A 23 4.01 -2.01 7.21
C LEU A 23 5.39 -1.49 7.58
N ILE A 24 6.43 -2.31 7.42
CA ILE A 24 7.82 -1.90 7.65
C ILE A 24 8.18 -0.75 6.70
N GLY A 25 7.88 -0.88 5.40
CA GLY A 25 8.11 0.17 4.42
C GLY A 25 7.37 1.48 4.76
N SER A 26 6.13 1.38 5.23
CA SER A 26 5.33 2.53 5.66
C SER A 26 5.92 3.19 6.90
N ALA A 27 6.43 2.41 7.86
CA ALA A 27 7.10 2.95 9.04
C ALA A 27 8.36 3.75 8.64
N PHE A 28 9.16 3.23 7.71
CA PHE A 28 10.29 3.98 7.15
C PHE A 28 9.86 5.25 6.42
N ALA A 29 8.77 5.20 5.65
CA ALA A 29 8.23 6.37 4.96
C ALA A 29 7.79 7.47 5.94
N VAL A 30 7.09 7.10 7.02
CA VAL A 30 6.68 8.05 8.07
C VAL A 30 7.90 8.64 8.77
N LEU A 31 8.87 7.80 9.16
CA LEU A 31 10.11 8.28 9.78
C LEU A 31 10.88 9.23 8.84
N GLY A 32 10.92 8.93 7.55
CA GLY A 32 11.50 9.80 6.52
C GLY A 32 10.80 11.15 6.44
N CYS A 33 9.47 11.17 6.45
CA CYS A 33 8.69 12.42 6.47
C CYS A 33 8.96 13.23 7.75
N VAL A 34 8.99 12.58 8.92
CA VAL A 34 9.32 13.24 10.20
C VAL A 34 10.73 13.83 10.15
N PHE A 35 11.70 13.10 9.62
CA PHE A 35 13.07 13.58 9.46
C PHE A 35 13.13 14.80 8.53
N GLN A 36 12.43 14.76 7.39
CA GLN A 36 12.35 15.89 6.46
C GLN A 36 11.73 17.14 7.09
N ILE A 37 10.73 16.98 7.97
CA ILE A 37 10.10 18.10 8.68
C ILE A 37 11.06 18.67 9.74
N LEU A 38 11.68 17.82 10.57
CA LEU A 38 12.54 18.26 11.67
C LEU A 38 13.85 18.90 11.19
N PHE A 39 14.39 18.41 10.08
CA PHE A 39 15.67 18.88 9.53
C PHE A 39 15.51 19.70 8.25
N LYS A 40 14.30 20.22 7.98
CA LYS A 40 13.96 20.93 6.75
C LYS A 40 15.00 21.98 6.37
N ASP A 41 15.38 22.85 7.30
CA ASP A 41 16.31 23.95 7.04
C ASP A 41 17.72 23.46 6.70
N LYS A 42 18.18 22.38 7.35
CA LYS A 42 19.49 21.77 7.08
C LYS A 42 19.49 21.06 5.73
N ILE A 43 18.41 20.36 5.40
CA ILE A 43 18.27 19.67 4.12
C ILE A 43 18.19 20.70 2.99
N GLN A 44 17.45 21.80 3.20
CA GLN A 44 17.32 22.88 2.21
C GLN A 44 18.64 23.63 1.99
N GLN A 45 19.46 23.82 3.04
CA GLN A 45 20.82 24.37 2.89
C GLN A 45 21.76 23.41 2.16
N PHE A 46 21.65 22.11 2.44
CA PHE A 46 22.43 21.07 1.73
C PHE A 46 22.00 20.93 0.26
N SER A 47 20.71 21.15 -0.03
CA SER A 47 20.14 21.04 -1.36
C SER A 47 20.18 22.33 -2.18
N ALA A 48 20.64 23.44 -1.60
CA ALA A 48 20.73 24.76 -2.26
C ALA A 48 21.67 24.81 -3.48
N GLY A 49 22.43 23.74 -3.74
CA GLY A 49 23.26 23.57 -4.96
C GLY A 49 22.75 22.49 -5.93
N ILE A 50 21.61 21.86 -5.66
CA ILE A 50 21.01 20.81 -6.50
C ILE A 50 19.70 21.35 -7.08
N GLU A 51 19.69 21.65 -8.38
CA GLU A 51 18.47 22.04 -9.09
C GLU A 51 17.38 20.96 -8.90
N GLY A 52 16.17 21.39 -8.50
CA GLY A 52 15.01 20.50 -8.30
C GLY A 52 14.80 19.99 -6.87
N ALA A 53 15.75 20.20 -5.95
CA ALA A 53 15.65 19.69 -4.57
C ALA A 53 14.97 20.69 -3.60
N VAL A 54 13.87 21.30 -4.03
CA VAL A 54 13.03 22.15 -3.17
C VAL A 54 12.07 21.24 -2.39
N LEU A 55 12.24 21.19 -1.07
CA LEU A 55 11.31 20.51 -0.18
C LEU A 55 9.99 21.28 -0.10
N ASP A 56 9.00 20.88 -0.89
CA ASP A 56 7.63 21.40 -0.81
C ASP A 56 6.89 20.78 0.39
N PRO A 57 6.48 21.58 1.39
CA PRO A 57 5.68 21.10 2.52
C PRO A 57 4.40 20.37 2.11
N MET A 58 3.77 20.74 0.98
CA MET A 58 2.57 20.06 0.51
C MET A 58 2.84 18.62 0.09
N THR A 59 3.96 18.38 -0.63
CA THR A 59 4.38 17.02 -1.03
C THR A 59 4.63 16.13 0.18
N ILE A 60 5.23 16.67 1.24
CA ILE A 60 5.48 15.95 2.49
C ILE A 60 4.15 15.60 3.19
N ALA A 61 3.23 16.56 3.26
CA ALA A 61 1.91 16.35 3.86
C ALA A 61 1.10 15.27 3.11
N ILE A 62 1.08 15.32 1.77
CA ILE A 62 0.42 14.32 0.92
C ILE A 62 1.01 12.93 1.17
N SER A 63 2.34 12.83 1.18
CA SER A 63 3.07 11.57 1.42
C SER A 63 2.74 10.96 2.78
N LEU A 64 2.66 11.80 3.81
CA LEU A 64 2.29 11.39 5.17
C LEU A 64 0.86 10.85 5.23
N VAL A 65 -0.10 11.57 4.63
CA VAL A 65 -1.51 11.14 4.57
C VAL A 65 -1.64 9.83 3.82
N MET A 66 -1.01 9.69 2.65
CA MET A 66 -1.03 8.44 1.87
C MET A 66 -0.50 7.26 2.67
N SER A 67 0.62 7.45 3.39
CA SER A 67 1.21 6.41 4.24
C SER A 67 0.26 5.96 5.36
N LEU A 68 -0.43 6.90 6.02
CA LEU A 68 -1.40 6.57 7.07
C LEU A 68 -2.59 5.77 6.52
N ILE A 69 -3.16 6.18 5.38
CA ILE A 69 -4.29 5.46 4.77
C ILE A 69 -3.83 4.05 4.32
N LEU A 70 -2.60 3.91 3.85
CA LEU A 70 -2.01 2.61 3.48
C LEU A 70 -1.91 1.68 4.70
N VAL A 71 -1.43 2.18 5.84
CA VAL A 71 -1.38 1.43 7.11
C VAL A 71 -2.78 0.96 7.52
N VAL A 72 -3.77 1.86 7.49
CA VAL A 72 -5.17 1.51 7.79
C VAL A 72 -5.69 0.42 6.84
N SER A 73 -5.34 0.51 5.56
CA SER A 73 -5.72 -0.47 4.54
C SER A 73 -5.15 -1.86 4.86
N ILE A 74 -3.87 -1.94 5.22
CA ILE A 74 -3.20 -3.20 5.58
C ILE A 74 -3.84 -3.81 6.83
N ILE A 75 -4.12 -3.00 7.85
CA ILE A 75 -4.80 -3.48 9.08
C ILE A 75 -6.17 -4.09 8.71
N LEU A 76 -6.93 -3.46 7.83
CA LEU A 76 -8.20 -4.01 7.33
C LEU A 76 -8.02 -5.32 6.54
N ILE A 77 -6.97 -5.42 5.72
CA ILE A 77 -6.63 -6.66 4.99
C ILE A 77 -6.28 -7.78 5.97
N LEU A 78 -5.48 -7.50 7.00
CA LEU A 78 -5.15 -8.47 8.07
C LEU A 78 -6.40 -8.89 8.87
N ARG A 79 -7.39 -8.00 9.01
CA ARG A 79 -8.70 -8.30 9.58
C ARG A 79 -9.66 -8.99 8.60
N LYS A 80 -9.18 -9.41 7.42
CA LYS A 80 -9.96 -10.09 6.37
C LYS A 80 -11.15 -9.26 5.85
N LYS A 81 -11.08 -7.93 5.94
CA LYS A 81 -12.14 -7.03 5.43
C LYS A 81 -11.88 -6.71 3.96
N SER A 82 -12.87 -6.95 3.11
CA SER A 82 -12.85 -6.58 1.68
C SER A 82 -12.54 -5.10 1.47
N LEU A 83 -13.04 -4.23 2.35
CA LEU A 83 -12.79 -2.79 2.31
C LEU A 83 -11.29 -2.45 2.29
N GLY A 84 -10.46 -3.19 3.04
CA GLY A 84 -9.02 -2.96 3.05
C GLY A 84 -8.36 -3.22 1.70
N VAL A 85 -8.85 -4.22 0.96
CA VAL A 85 -8.36 -4.55 -0.39
C VAL A 85 -8.66 -3.42 -1.36
N TYR A 86 -9.89 -2.89 -1.32
CA TYR A 86 -10.29 -1.78 -2.17
C TYR A 86 -9.48 -0.52 -1.90
N ILE A 87 -9.35 -0.14 -0.62
CA ILE A 87 -8.59 1.06 -0.25
C ILE A 87 -7.11 0.90 -0.65
N TYR A 88 -6.51 -0.27 -0.39
CA TYR A 88 -5.13 -0.55 -0.78
C TYR A 88 -4.93 -0.39 -2.29
N GLY A 89 -5.77 -1.04 -3.11
CA GLY A 89 -5.67 -0.95 -4.56
C GLY A 89 -5.86 0.48 -5.08
N THR A 90 -6.80 1.24 -4.51
CA THR A 90 -7.03 2.64 -4.90
C THR A 90 -5.81 3.52 -4.56
N ILE A 91 -5.22 3.39 -3.36
CA ILE A 91 -4.05 4.17 -2.98
C ILE A 91 -2.87 3.89 -3.90
N GLU A 92 -2.63 2.62 -4.24
CA GLU A 92 -1.51 2.24 -5.12
C GLU A 92 -1.68 2.86 -6.52
N ILE A 93 -2.90 2.86 -7.06
CA ILE A 93 -3.21 3.51 -8.35
C ILE A 93 -3.00 5.03 -8.26
N VAL A 94 -3.54 5.68 -7.21
CA VAL A 94 -3.39 7.13 -7.02
C VAL A 94 -1.92 7.50 -6.82
N SER A 95 -1.17 6.72 -6.07
CA SER A 95 0.25 6.94 -5.82
C SER A 95 1.07 6.78 -7.10
N LEU A 96 0.73 5.81 -7.95
CA LEU A 96 1.36 5.64 -9.25
C LEU A 96 1.10 6.86 -10.16
N ILE A 97 -0.15 7.33 -10.25
CA ILE A 97 -0.48 8.52 -11.04
C ILE A 97 0.27 9.76 -10.50
N TYR A 98 0.29 9.95 -9.19
CA TYR A 98 1.01 11.06 -8.54
C TYR A 98 2.50 11.05 -8.89
N ASN A 99 3.17 9.90 -8.78
CA ASN A 99 4.59 9.78 -9.07
C ASN A 99 4.90 10.02 -10.56
N ILE A 100 4.03 9.59 -11.48
CA ILE A 100 4.22 9.85 -12.92
C ILE A 100 4.13 11.35 -13.23
N ILE A 101 3.23 12.08 -12.56
CA ILE A 101 3.04 13.52 -12.78
C ILE A 101 4.17 14.33 -12.15
N MET A 102 4.55 14.01 -10.91
CA MET A 102 5.51 14.82 -10.12
C MET A 102 6.96 14.48 -10.40
N SER A 103 7.26 13.28 -10.89
CA SER A 103 8.64 12.83 -11.13
C SER A 103 8.72 11.93 -12.37
N PRO A 104 8.46 12.48 -13.57
CA PRO A 104 8.45 11.70 -14.81
C PRO A 104 9.78 11.02 -15.11
N GLU A 105 10.90 11.59 -14.68
CA GLU A 105 12.25 11.02 -14.82
C GLU A 105 12.43 9.69 -14.06
N ASN A 106 11.61 9.43 -13.04
CA ASN A 106 11.68 8.24 -12.20
C ASN A 106 10.69 7.14 -12.63
N ILE A 107 10.12 7.22 -13.84
CA ILE A 107 9.07 6.27 -14.27
C ILE A 107 9.49 4.80 -14.19
N ILE A 108 10.76 4.49 -14.47
CA ILE A 108 11.30 3.13 -14.37
C ILE A 108 11.25 2.65 -12.92
N TRP A 109 11.65 3.49 -11.96
CA TRP A 109 11.59 3.17 -10.53
C TRP A 109 10.15 3.02 -10.05
N THR A 110 9.24 3.87 -10.51
CA THR A 110 7.80 3.77 -10.21
C THR A 110 7.21 2.45 -10.70
N LEU A 111 7.59 2.00 -11.91
CA LEU A 111 7.14 0.73 -12.47
C LEU A 111 7.70 -0.48 -11.72
N VAL A 112 8.98 -0.44 -11.31
CA VAL A 112 9.58 -1.47 -10.47
C VAL A 112 8.87 -1.55 -9.11
N GLY A 113 8.54 -0.41 -8.52
CA GLY A 113 7.78 -0.32 -7.27
C GLY A 113 6.42 -0.99 -7.33
N LEU A 114 5.82 -1.09 -8.52
CA LEU A 114 4.51 -1.71 -8.73
C LEU A 114 4.53 -3.25 -8.62
N ILE A 115 5.71 -3.88 -8.65
CA ILE A 115 5.81 -5.35 -8.50
C ILE A 115 5.20 -5.82 -7.18
N PHE A 116 5.39 -5.03 -6.12
CA PHE A 116 4.98 -5.36 -4.76
C PHE A 116 3.46 -5.32 -4.59
N PRO A 117 2.75 -4.23 -4.95
CA PRO A 117 1.29 -4.20 -4.92
C PRO A 117 0.66 -5.20 -5.88
N LEU A 118 1.27 -5.47 -7.04
CA LEU A 118 0.78 -6.50 -7.97
C LEU A 118 0.86 -7.90 -7.35
N LEU A 119 1.97 -8.24 -6.69
CA LEU A 119 2.10 -9.54 -6.00
C LEU A 119 1.08 -9.68 -4.86
N MET A 120 0.85 -8.61 -4.11
CA MET A 120 -0.16 -8.56 -3.05
C MET A 120 -1.57 -8.75 -3.63
N GLY A 121 -1.89 -8.05 -4.72
CA GLY A 121 -3.13 -8.23 -5.48
C GLY A 121 -3.31 -9.65 -5.99
N PHE A 122 -2.26 -10.28 -6.53
CA PHE A 122 -2.27 -11.66 -6.99
C PHE A 122 -2.57 -12.65 -5.85
N PHE A 123 -1.93 -12.50 -4.68
CA PHE A 123 -2.20 -13.35 -3.53
C PHE A 123 -3.63 -13.18 -3.00
N ILE A 124 -4.15 -11.95 -3.00
CA ILE A 124 -5.54 -11.66 -2.64
C ILE A 124 -6.49 -12.31 -3.64
N TYR A 125 -6.24 -12.22 -4.95
CA TYR A 125 -7.06 -12.84 -5.98
C TYR A 125 -7.12 -14.38 -5.82
N LYS A 126 -5.98 -15.02 -5.58
CA LYS A 126 -5.90 -16.47 -5.34
C LYS A 126 -6.69 -16.90 -4.11
N LYS A 127 -6.82 -16.03 -3.11
CA LYS A 127 -7.55 -16.26 -1.85
C LYS A 127 -8.78 -15.37 -1.71
N ARG A 128 -9.41 -14.98 -2.83
CA ARG A 128 -10.54 -14.05 -2.88
C ARG A 128 -11.74 -14.45 -2.02
N ALA A 129 -11.93 -15.76 -1.81
CA ALA A 129 -12.98 -16.30 -0.92
C ALA A 129 -12.86 -15.82 0.53
N ILE A 130 -11.64 -15.58 1.03
CA ILE A 130 -11.38 -15.13 2.41
C ILE A 130 -11.92 -13.71 2.65
N PHE A 131 -11.96 -12.89 1.59
CA PHE A 131 -12.42 -11.51 1.64
C PHE A 131 -13.89 -11.37 1.24
N GLY A 132 -14.61 -12.48 1.04
CA GLY A 132 -16.02 -12.45 0.61
C GLY A 132 -16.22 -12.20 -0.88
N PHE A 133 -15.16 -12.25 -1.69
CA PHE A 133 -15.23 -12.14 -3.16
C PHE A 133 -15.37 -13.50 -3.87
N GLY A 134 -15.55 -14.59 -3.11
CA GLY A 134 -15.78 -15.93 -3.63
C GLY A 134 -17.27 -16.20 -3.84
N ASN A 135 -17.61 -16.78 -5.00
CA ASN A 135 -18.98 -17.12 -5.36
C ASN A 135 -19.63 -18.02 -4.29
N LYS A 136 -20.82 -17.64 -3.81
CA LYS A 136 -21.62 -18.43 -2.84
C LYS A 136 -22.30 -19.64 -3.50
N ASN A 137 -21.95 -19.98 -4.75
CA ASN A 137 -22.80 -20.74 -5.67
C ASN A 137 -22.13 -21.95 -6.37
N ASN A 138 -21.22 -22.67 -5.70
CA ASN A 138 -20.74 -23.97 -6.22
C ASN A 138 -21.28 -25.18 -5.43
N ASN A 139 -22.38 -25.01 -4.69
CA ASN A 139 -23.09 -26.10 -4.01
C ASN A 139 -24.58 -26.17 -4.40
N ILE A 140 -24.92 -25.83 -5.65
CA ILE A 140 -26.19 -26.28 -6.22
C ILE A 140 -25.86 -27.39 -7.22
N GLN A 141 -25.87 -28.60 -6.66
CA GLN A 141 -26.27 -29.88 -7.24
C GLN A 141 -26.31 -30.00 -8.77
N ALA A 142 -25.55 -30.96 -9.28
CA ALA A 142 -26.04 -32.00 -10.17
C ALA A 142 -25.24 -33.28 -9.91
#